data_AF-A0AAU6IKF8-F1
#
_entry.id   AF-A0AAU6IKF8-F1
#
_cell.length_a   1.000
_cell.length_b   1.000
_cell.length_c   1.000
_cell.angle_alpha   90.00
_cell.angle_beta   90.00
_cell.angle_gamma   90.00
#
_symmetry.space_group_name_H-M   'P 1'
#
loop_
_entity.id
_entity.type
_entity.pdbx_description
1 polymer ?
#
loop_
_entity_poly.entity_id
_entity_poly.type
_entity_poly.pdbx_seq_one_letter_code
_entity_poly.pdbx_strand_id
1 'polypeptide(L)'
;MTAASARRSESEVAGFSASPQLAQALQQIVVELVELHLQGKQAHWNVVGHNFRDLHLQLDEVVDDAREAADTIAERMRALATCPDGRSNTVVATTTLPRSRRASRV
;
A
#
# COMPACT_ATOMS: atom_id res chain seq x y z
N MET A 1 8.09 21.81 -52.02
CA MET A 1 8.15 20.59 -51.20
C MET A 1 8.09 21.00 -49.74
N THR A 2 6.91 20.98 -49.14
CA THR A 2 6.68 21.36 -47.74
C THR A 2 6.95 20.15 -46.86
N ALA A 3 7.93 20.24 -45.96
CA ALA A 3 8.20 19.19 -44.98
C ALA A 3 7.00 19.04 -44.04
N ALA A 4 6.42 17.84 -43.97
CA ALA A 4 5.40 17.52 -42.98
C ALA A 4 6.01 17.67 -41.58
N SER A 5 5.32 18.38 -40.69
CA SER A 5 5.73 18.59 -39.31
C SER A 5 5.91 17.26 -38.58
N ALA A 6 7.10 16.99 -38.06
CA ALA A 6 7.45 15.77 -37.31
C ALA A 6 6.86 15.71 -35.89
N ARG A 7 5.91 16.60 -35.54
CA ARG A 7 5.25 16.60 -34.23
C ARG A 7 4.10 15.60 -34.22
N ARG A 8 4.14 14.64 -33.29
CA ARG A 8 3.03 13.73 -33.01
C ARG A 8 1.84 14.48 -32.43
N SER A 9 0.63 14.03 -32.75
CA SER A 9 -0.60 14.54 -32.14
C SER A 9 -0.82 13.89 -30.76
N GLU A 10 -1.43 14.61 -29.81
CA GLU A 10 -1.72 14.08 -28.47
C GLU A 10 -2.59 12.82 -28.51
N SER A 11 -3.50 12.72 -29.48
CA SER A 11 -4.32 11.53 -29.73
C SER A 11 -3.53 10.27 -30.09
N GLU A 12 -2.27 10.41 -30.54
CA GLU A 12 -1.41 9.28 -30.87
C GLU A 12 -0.60 8.77 -29.67
N VAL A 13 -0.55 9.50 -28.55
CA VAL A 13 0.28 9.16 -27.39
C VAL A 13 -0.59 8.56 -26.29
N ALA A 14 -0.69 7.23 -26.27
CA ALA A 14 -1.28 6.51 -25.15
C ALA A 14 -0.26 6.36 -24.00
N GLY A 15 -0.72 6.55 -22.77
CA GLY A 15 0.06 6.23 -21.57
C GLY A 15 0.28 4.71 -21.42
N PHE A 16 1.24 4.33 -20.59
CA PHE A 16 1.45 2.92 -20.26
C PHE A 16 0.34 2.44 -19.31
N SER A 17 -0.27 1.30 -19.63
CA SER A 17 -1.24 0.62 -18.78
C SER A 17 -0.65 -0.68 -18.24
N ALA A 18 -0.85 -0.95 -16.95
CA ALA A 18 -0.37 -2.19 -16.34
C ALA A 18 -1.06 -3.43 -16.93
N SER A 19 -0.31 -4.53 -17.03
CA SER A 19 -0.91 -5.85 -17.27
C SER A 19 -1.73 -6.29 -16.05
N PRO A 20 -2.69 -7.23 -16.22
CA PRO A 20 -3.43 -7.79 -15.09
C PRO A 20 -2.53 -8.37 -14.00
N GLN A 21 -1.41 -8.99 -14.38
CA GLN A 21 -0.45 -9.58 -13.44
C GLN A 21 0.25 -8.52 -12.60
N LEU A 22 0.68 -7.41 -13.23
CA LEU A 22 1.27 -6.29 -12.51
C LEU A 22 0.23 -5.62 -11.59
N ALA A 23 -1.00 -5.43 -12.08
CA ALA A 23 -2.08 -4.88 -11.29
C ALA A 23 -2.37 -5.70 -10.03
N GLN A 24 -2.42 -7.03 -10.16
CA GLN A 24 -2.63 -7.96 -9.04
C GLN A 24 -1.47 -7.93 -8.06
N ALA A 25 -0.21 -7.88 -8.54
CA ALA A 25 0.95 -7.80 -7.66
C ALA A 25 0.95 -6.50 -6.84
N LEU A 26 0.63 -5.36 -7.46
CA LEU A 26 0.52 -4.08 -6.75
C LEU A 26 -0.65 -4.08 -5.76
N GLN A 27 -1.80 -4.63 -6.15
CA GLN A 27 -2.94 -4.79 -5.25
C GLN A 27 -2.59 -5.62 -4.00
N GLN A 28 -1.80 -6.70 -4.17
CA GLN A 28 -1.34 -7.49 -3.03
C GLN A 28 -0.50 -6.63 -2.08
N ILE A 29 0.44 -5.86 -2.62
CA ILE A 29 1.28 -4.96 -1.81
C ILE A 29 0.42 -3.94 -1.05
N VAL A 30 -0.60 -3.34 -1.68
CA VAL A 30 -1.53 -2.42 -1.01
C VAL A 30 -2.21 -3.08 0.19
N VAL A 31 -2.76 -4.28 0.03
CA VAL A 31 -3.47 -4.93 1.15
C VAL A 31 -2.54 -5.36 2.28
N GLU A 32 -1.31 -5.78 1.97
CA GLU A 32 -0.33 -6.10 3.01
C GLU A 32 0.13 -4.87 3.80
N LEU A 33 0.36 -3.74 3.12
CA LEU A 33 0.74 -2.49 3.79
C LEU A 33 -0.41 -1.93 4.63
N VAL A 34 -1.65 -2.06 4.15
CA VAL A 34 -2.83 -1.68 4.93
C VAL A 34 -2.98 -2.54 6.18
N GLU A 35 -2.86 -3.87 6.05
CA GLU A 35 -2.89 -4.75 7.22
C GLU A 35 -1.72 -4.47 8.17
N LEU A 36 -0.51 -4.25 7.65
CA LEU A 36 0.67 -3.95 8.46
C LEU A 36 0.48 -2.71 9.32
N HIS A 37 -0.04 -1.61 8.78
CA HIS A 37 -0.24 -0.40 9.58
C HIS A 37 -1.37 -0.56 10.62
N LEU A 38 -2.38 -1.40 10.34
CA LEU A 38 -3.44 -1.72 11.31
C LEU A 38 -2.89 -2.58 12.46
N GLN A 39 -2.14 -3.65 12.14
CA GLN A 39 -1.49 -4.48 13.14
C GLN A 39 -0.41 -3.70 13.92
N GLY A 40 0.32 -2.80 13.24
CA GLY A 40 1.31 -1.91 13.85
C GLY A 40 0.69 -1.03 14.93
N LYS A 41 -0.44 -0.37 14.65
CA LYS A 41 -1.17 0.38 15.68
C LYS A 41 -1.74 -0.51 16.78
N GLN A 42 -2.24 -1.69 16.44
CA GLN A 42 -2.68 -2.66 17.45
C GLN A 42 -1.53 -3.03 18.40
N ALA A 43 -0.30 -3.24 17.90
CA ALA A 43 0.87 -3.48 18.73
C ALA A 43 1.27 -2.24 19.53
N HIS A 44 1.33 -1.08 18.89
CA HIS A 44 1.70 0.20 19.51
C HIS A 44 0.80 0.56 20.70
N TRP A 45 -0.51 0.33 20.60
CA TRP A 45 -1.44 0.62 21.69
C TRP A 45 -1.34 -0.36 22.86
N ASN A 46 -0.90 -1.60 22.61
CA ASN A 46 -0.97 -2.69 23.59
C ASN A 46 0.39 -3.21 24.06
N VAL A 47 1.50 -2.66 23.56
CA VAL A 47 2.84 -2.99 24.04
C VAL A 47 2.99 -2.53 25.49
N VAL A 48 3.59 -3.36 26.32
CA VAL A 48 3.87 -3.12 27.74
C VAL A 48 5.19 -3.78 28.14
N GLY A 49 5.74 -3.40 29.29
CA GLY A 49 6.92 -4.05 29.87
C GLY A 49 8.23 -3.34 29.59
N HIS A 50 9.34 -4.10 29.66
CA HIS A 50 10.67 -3.55 29.44
C HIS A 50 10.79 -2.92 28.04
N ASN A 51 11.42 -1.76 27.96
CA ASN A 51 11.58 -1.00 26.72
C ASN A 51 10.27 -0.49 26.08
N PHE A 52 9.19 -0.35 26.87
CA PHE A 52 7.88 0.12 26.39
C PHE A 52 7.96 1.38 25.53
N ARG A 53 8.59 2.45 26.03
CA ARG A 53 8.55 3.77 25.39
C ARG A 53 9.17 3.74 24.00
N ASP A 54 10.36 3.16 23.87
CA ASP A 54 11.10 3.20 22.61
C ASP A 54 10.43 2.30 21.57
N LEU A 55 9.93 1.12 21.98
CA LEU A 55 9.16 0.26 21.08
C LEU A 55 7.82 0.89 20.67
N HIS A 56 7.14 1.56 21.59
CA HIS A 56 5.90 2.29 21.31
C HIS A 56 6.13 3.39 20.26
N LEU A 57 7.18 4.19 20.39
CA LEU A 57 7.53 5.22 19.41
C LEU A 57 7.98 4.63 18.07
N GLN A 58 8.81 3.59 18.10
CA GLN A 58 9.29 2.96 16.87
C GLN A 58 8.17 2.31 16.05
N LEU A 59 7.16 1.74 16.73
CA LEU A 59 5.99 1.18 16.05
C LEU A 59 5.16 2.24 15.32
N ASP A 60 5.19 3.50 15.78
CA ASP A 60 4.54 4.60 15.06
C ASP A 60 5.30 4.98 13.79
N GLU A 61 6.63 5.01 13.82
CA GLU A 61 7.44 5.21 12.62
C GLU A 61 7.15 4.13 11.56
N VAL A 62 7.07 2.86 11.97
CA VAL A 62 6.71 1.75 11.06
C VAL A 62 5.29 1.92 10.49
N VAL A 63 4.34 2.41 11.30
CA VAL A 63 2.97 2.65 10.84
C VAL A 63 2.94 3.79 9.81
N ASP A 64 3.68 4.85 10.04
CA ASP A 64 3.71 6.01 9.15
C ASP A 64 4.37 5.63 7.81
N ASP A 65 5.50 4.92 7.83
CA ASP A 65 6.14 4.38 6.62
C ASP A 65 5.21 3.45 5.83
N ALA A 66 4.49 2.55 6.52
CA ALA A 66 3.57 1.62 5.87
C ALA A 66 2.38 2.34 5.22
N ARG A 67 1.88 3.43 5.83
CA ARG A 67 0.80 4.25 5.27
C ARG A 67 1.25 5.03 4.05
N GLU A 68 2.41 5.67 4.11
CA GLU A 68 2.97 6.41 2.98
C GLU A 68 3.26 5.48 1.79
N ALA A 69 3.81 4.29 2.07
CA ALA A 69 4.03 3.27 1.05
C ALA A 69 2.71 2.75 0.45
N ALA A 70 1.68 2.52 1.27
CA ALA A 70 0.37 2.06 0.77
C ALA A 70 -0.23 3.08 -0.20
N ASP A 71 -0.15 4.37 0.15
CA ASP A 71 -0.61 5.48 -0.70
C ASP A 71 0.20 5.55 -2.01
N THR A 72 1.53 5.56 -1.91
CA THR A 72 2.43 5.58 -3.08
C THR A 72 2.11 4.46 -4.08
N ILE A 73 1.89 3.23 -3.59
CA ILE A 73 1.58 2.09 -4.45
C ILE A 73 0.16 2.18 -5.01
N ALA A 74 -0.83 2.59 -4.21
CA ALA A 74 -2.20 2.78 -4.67
C ALA A 74 -2.30 3.88 -5.75
N GLU A 75 -1.62 5.01 -5.56
CA GLU A 75 -1.52 6.07 -6.56
C GLU A 75 -0.76 5.59 -7.80
N ARG A 76 0.28 4.76 -7.63
CA ARG A 76 0.96 4.15 -8.77
C ARG A 76 0.03 3.25 -9.58
N MET A 77 -0.86 2.49 -8.93
CA MET A 77 -1.90 1.73 -9.63
C MET A 77 -2.79 2.66 -10.45
N ARG A 78 -3.23 3.80 -9.89
CA ARG A 78 -4.01 4.81 -10.63
C ARG A 78 -3.26 5.36 -11.83
N ALA A 79 -1.97 5.69 -11.68
CA ALA A 79 -1.11 6.18 -12.76
C ALA A 79 -0.91 5.13 -13.87
N LEU A 80 -1.03 3.84 -13.55
CA LEU A 80 -0.95 2.72 -14.50
C LEU A 80 -2.33 2.25 -15.00
N ALA A 81 -3.35 3.09 -14.85
CA ALA A 81 -4.72 2.86 -15.29
C ALA A 81 -5.43 1.66 -14.63
N THR A 82 -5.10 1.35 -13.37
CA THR A 82 -5.77 0.29 -12.57
C THR A 82 -6.38 0.88 -11.29
N CYS A 83 -7.33 0.18 -10.68
CA CYS A 83 -8.03 0.65 -9.48
C CYS A 83 -7.62 -0.18 -8.26
N PRO A 84 -6.99 0.43 -7.23
CA PRO A 84 -6.71 -0.25 -5.97
C PRO A 84 -7.99 -0.46 -5.16
N ASP A 85 -7.99 -1.46 -4.30
CA ASP A 85 -9.04 -1.71 -3.30
C ASP A 85 -8.43 -1.91 -1.91
N GLY A 86 -8.45 -0.86 -1.08
CA GLY A 86 -7.98 -0.87 0.31
C GLY A 86 -9.11 -1.02 1.34
N ARG A 87 -10.32 -1.42 0.94
CA ARG A 87 -11.45 -1.57 1.88
C ARG A 87 -11.20 -2.72 2.85
N SER A 88 -11.67 -2.57 4.09
CA SER A 88 -11.46 -3.55 5.17
C SER A 88 -11.84 -4.98 4.81
N ASN A 89 -12.98 -5.18 4.12
CA ASN A 89 -13.42 -6.51 3.68
C ASN A 89 -12.45 -7.16 2.69
N THR A 90 -11.82 -6.37 1.81
CA THR A 90 -10.84 -6.87 0.84
C THR A 90 -9.54 -7.19 1.55
N VAL A 91 -9.06 -6.29 2.42
CA VAL A 91 -7.84 -6.48 3.20
C VAL A 91 -7.92 -7.77 4.02
N VAL A 92 -8.97 -7.94 4.83
CA VAL A 92 -9.11 -9.12 5.70
C VAL A 92 -9.22 -10.44 4.92
N ALA A 93 -9.77 -10.40 3.71
CA ALA A 93 -9.96 -11.57 2.88
C ALA A 93 -8.71 -11.98 2.08
N THR A 94 -7.77 -11.05 1.87
CA THR A 94 -6.68 -11.23 0.89
C THR A 94 -5.27 -11.00 1.44
N THR A 95 -5.13 -10.37 2.61
CA THR A 95 -3.82 -10.27 3.27
C THR A 95 -3.26 -11.65 3.60
N THR A 96 -1.95 -11.79 3.42
CA THR A 96 -1.18 -12.99 3.78
C THR A 96 -0.45 -12.82 5.11
N LEU A 97 -0.46 -11.62 5.70
CA LEU A 97 0.06 -11.38 7.04
C LEU A 97 -0.66 -12.30 8.05
N PRO A 98 0.08 -12.98 8.93
CA PRO A 98 -0.54 -13.74 10.01
C PRO A 98 -1.41 -12.82 10.86
N ARG A 99 -2.58 -13.33 11.29
CA ARG A 99 -3.45 -12.58 12.19
C ARG A 99 -2.69 -12.19 13.45
N SER A 100 -2.71 -10.90 13.80
CA SER A 100 -2.08 -10.41 15.02
C SER A 100 -2.55 -11.19 16.24
N ARG A 101 -1.59 -11.57 17.10
CA ARG A 101 -1.90 -12.25 18.36
C ARG A 101 -2.69 -11.29 19.24
N ARG A 102 -3.76 -11.79 19.84
CA ARG A 102 -4.46 -11.08 20.91
C ARG A 102 -3.44 -10.80 22.01
N ALA A 103 -3.34 -9.55 22.46
CA ALA A 103 -2.51 -9.22 23.61
C ALA A 103 -2.91 -10.14 24.78
N SER A 104 -1.92 -10.82 25.38
CA SER A 104 -2.13 -11.60 26.58
C SER A 104 -2.67 -10.67 27.66
N ARG A 105 -3.70 -11.11 28.40
CA ARG A 105 -4.19 -10.34 29.55
C ARG A 105 -3.02 -10.12 30.50
N VAL A 106 -2.65 -8.86 30.68
CA VAL A 106 -1.80 -8.42 31.79
C VAL A 106 -2.65 -8.43 33.05
#